data_AF-A0A9W9RXB7-F1
#
_entry.id   AF-A0A9W9RXB7-F1
#
_cell.length_a   1.000
_cell.length_b   1.000
_cell.length_c   1.000
_cell.angle_alpha   90.00
_cell.angle_beta   90.00
_cell.angle_gamma   90.00
#
_symmetry.space_group_name_H-M   'P 1'
#
loop_
_entity.id
_entity.type
_entity.pdbx_description
1 polymer ?
#
loop_
_entity_poly.entity_id
_entity_poly.type
_entity_poly.pdbx_seq_one_letter_code
_entity_poly.pdbx_strand_id
1 'polypeptide(L)'
;MRFRTQLKNTRTFSKLTASLSSLGKVCWMRLEYDVVRFTVIPEQGTQVWAQIPVVRVKLVLDLIPQVNLTDSSPKDTIFEESSYQLESNSDAINIEINISLLNRALRSTFGASSSQLRLTKKDKMPLLALTVLTTEWTEGNMALATDESGEQSHAAGPSAPNEVVGDRRARERETWITQEVPIKILHEDVVESLHEPHCPDPDVYIILPNLMQLKSISDRFTKLASTDSKGRQSGIVVADPAASTTGATALTTNAAPKLELSANMHGKLRLAIATDDLRIASVWSGLVNPPLDPAHITQDQASQLPSERMREAGDDDEAGWAKVRIDGKDWGRVLSVGRLSPKVVACFINDTALVLYVYLPGSWNGEESCLTYYINSFTT
;
A
#
# COMPACT_ATOMS: atom_id res chain seq x y z
N MET A 1 20.96 18.30 5.41
CA MET A 1 19.88 17.31 5.48
C MET A 1 20.44 15.95 5.87
N ARG A 2 19.99 15.40 7.00
CA ARG A 2 20.32 14.06 7.49
C ARG A 2 19.02 13.39 7.92
N PHE A 3 18.88 12.12 7.57
CA PHE A 3 17.77 11.29 8.01
C PHE A 3 18.28 9.89 8.30
N ARG A 4 17.87 9.32 9.43
CA ARG A 4 18.19 7.95 9.84
C ARG A 4 17.08 7.41 10.73
N THR A 5 16.67 6.17 10.52
CA THR A 5 15.73 5.47 11.42
C THR A 5 15.90 3.97 11.30
N GLN A 6 15.66 3.23 12.37
CA GLN A 6 15.47 1.79 12.37
C GLN A 6 13.99 1.47 12.10
N LEU A 7 13.75 0.38 11.38
CA LEU A 7 12.42 -0.09 11.08
C LEU A 7 12.03 -1.16 12.12
N LYS A 8 10.99 -0.88 12.90
CA LYS A 8 10.43 -1.82 13.89
C LYS A 8 9.51 -2.84 13.22
N ASN A 9 8.60 -2.37 12.35
CA ASN A 9 7.64 -3.23 11.66
C ASN A 9 7.86 -3.24 10.14
N THR A 10 8.92 -3.94 9.71
CA THR A 10 9.28 -4.07 8.29
C THR A 10 8.20 -4.78 7.46
N ARG A 11 7.44 -5.70 8.06
CA ARG A 11 6.34 -6.40 7.40
C ARG A 11 5.21 -5.44 7.02
N THR A 12 4.77 -4.59 7.94
CA THR A 12 3.76 -3.56 7.66
C THR A 12 4.28 -2.56 6.65
N PHE A 13 5.54 -2.13 6.76
CA PHE A 13 6.13 -1.20 5.79
C PHE A 13 6.24 -1.80 4.37
N SER A 14 6.63 -3.07 4.27
CA SER A 14 6.65 -3.79 2.99
C SER A 14 5.26 -3.91 2.37
N LYS A 15 4.23 -4.20 3.17
CA LYS A 15 2.83 -4.23 2.70
C LYS A 15 2.33 -2.85 2.26
N LEU A 16 2.67 -1.79 3.00
CA LEU A 16 2.34 -0.40 2.69
C LEU A 16 2.97 0.02 1.35
N THR A 17 4.29 -0.16 1.21
CA THR A 17 4.99 0.18 -0.04
C THR A 17 4.49 -0.67 -1.23
N ALA A 18 4.06 -1.92 -0.98
CA ALA A 18 3.46 -2.76 -2.01
C ALA A 18 2.07 -2.26 -2.46
N SER A 19 1.23 -1.77 -1.54
CA SER A 19 -0.08 -1.21 -1.89
C SER A 19 0.06 0.13 -2.63
N LEU A 20 1.04 0.95 -2.26
CA LEU A 20 1.34 2.18 -3.01
C LEU A 20 1.90 1.88 -4.41
N SER A 21 2.79 0.89 -4.50
CA SER A 21 3.40 0.47 -5.77
C SER A 21 2.40 -0.15 -6.75
N SER A 22 1.25 -0.65 -6.29
CA SER A 22 0.22 -1.15 -7.22
C SER A 22 -0.44 -0.01 -7.99
N LEU A 23 -0.52 1.19 -7.41
CA LEU A 23 -1.19 2.36 -8.00
C LEU A 23 -0.25 3.18 -8.89
N GLY A 24 0.95 3.49 -8.39
CA GLY A 24 1.92 4.34 -9.05
C GLY A 24 3.36 3.93 -8.74
N LYS A 25 4.29 4.23 -9.65
CA LYS A 25 5.72 3.94 -9.46
C LYS A 25 6.46 5.04 -8.69
N VAL A 26 5.97 6.27 -8.80
CA VAL A 26 6.53 7.45 -8.14
C VAL A 26 5.71 7.72 -6.88
N CYS A 27 6.40 7.90 -5.76
CA CYS A 27 5.79 8.28 -4.50
C CYS A 27 6.56 9.45 -3.91
N TRP A 28 5.82 10.43 -3.42
CA TRP A 28 6.38 11.52 -2.63
C TRP A 28 6.34 11.15 -1.16
N MET A 29 7.48 11.26 -0.51
CA MET A 29 7.65 11.03 0.92
C MET A 29 8.03 12.36 1.57
N ARG A 30 7.21 12.80 2.52
CA ARG A 30 7.50 13.94 3.38
C ARG A 30 7.88 13.41 4.76
N LEU A 31 9.14 13.61 5.13
CA LEU A 31 9.73 13.19 6.39
C LEU A 31 9.62 14.36 7.38
N GLU A 32 8.78 14.22 8.40
CA GLU A 32 8.66 15.17 9.52
C GLU A 32 9.11 14.51 10.83
N TYR A 33 9.12 15.26 11.92
CA TYR A 33 9.53 14.75 13.23
C TYR A 33 8.53 13.72 13.79
N ASP A 34 7.23 14.02 13.68
CA ASP A 34 6.18 13.20 14.31
C ASP A 34 5.48 12.26 13.34
N VAL A 35 5.53 12.57 12.04
CA VAL A 35 4.81 11.82 10.99
C VAL A 35 5.61 11.74 9.70
N VAL A 36 5.50 10.61 9.02
CA VAL A 36 5.96 10.42 7.65
C VAL A 36 4.73 10.33 6.76
N ARG A 37 4.62 11.24 5.79
CA ARG A 37 3.53 11.22 4.82
C ARG A 37 3.98 10.60 3.50
N PHE A 38 3.11 9.79 2.90
CA PHE A 38 3.31 9.22 1.58
C PHE A 38 2.17 9.68 0.67
N THR A 39 2.51 10.21 -0.49
CA THR A 39 1.55 10.66 -1.48
C THR A 39 1.84 9.98 -2.82
N VAL A 40 0.79 9.45 -3.46
CA VAL A 40 0.85 8.90 -4.81
C VAL A 40 -0.27 9.53 -5.63
N ILE A 41 0.12 10.30 -6.64
CA ILE A 41 -0.80 10.93 -7.59
C ILE A 41 -0.45 10.41 -8.98
N PRO A 42 -1.13 9.36 -9.49
CA PRO A 42 -0.94 8.93 -10.85
C PRO A 42 -1.56 9.94 -11.83
N GLU A 43 -1.12 9.90 -13.10
CA GLU A 43 -1.71 10.73 -14.16
C GLU A 43 -3.20 10.41 -14.38
N GLN A 44 -3.59 9.14 -14.18
CA GLN A 44 -4.97 8.68 -14.25
C GLN A 44 -5.24 7.63 -13.16
N GLY A 45 -6.43 7.69 -12.56
CA GLY A 45 -6.91 6.74 -11.58
C GLY A 45 -6.85 7.26 -10.14
N THR A 46 -6.65 6.35 -9.21
CA THR A 46 -6.76 6.59 -7.77
C THR A 46 -5.57 7.34 -7.19
N GLN A 47 -5.84 8.38 -6.40
CA GLN A 47 -4.83 9.09 -5.60
C GLN A 47 -4.78 8.52 -4.18
N VAL A 48 -3.60 8.54 -3.55
CA VAL A 48 -3.44 8.09 -2.16
C VAL A 48 -2.65 9.07 -1.32
N TRP A 49 -3.16 9.29 -0.13
CA TRP A 49 -2.53 10.05 0.95
C TRP A 49 -2.41 9.14 2.16
N ALA A 50 -1.20 8.93 2.66
CA ALA A 50 -0.96 8.12 3.84
C ALA A 50 -0.20 8.92 4.89
N GLN A 51 -0.63 8.83 6.13
CA GLN A 51 0.03 9.46 7.27
C GLN A 51 0.44 8.37 8.26
N ILE A 52 1.75 8.27 8.50
CA ILE A 52 2.35 7.23 9.33
C ILE A 52 3.10 7.91 10.49
N PRO A 53 2.67 7.73 11.74
CA PRO A 53 3.27 8.36 12.90
C PRO A 53 4.63 7.71 13.17
N VAL A 54 5.57 8.55 13.60
CA VAL A 54 6.89 8.17 14.07
C VAL A 54 6.85 7.98 15.58
N VAL A 55 6.26 8.96 16.27
CA VAL A 55 6.15 9.01 17.72
C VAL A 55 4.85 8.36 18.15
N ARG A 56 4.89 7.59 19.25
CA ARG A 56 3.66 7.13 19.90
C ARG A 56 2.96 8.37 20.44
N VAL A 57 1.75 8.70 19.98
CA VAL A 57 0.98 9.80 20.57
C VAL A 57 0.70 9.46 22.03
N LYS A 58 1.57 9.98 22.90
CA LYS A 58 1.55 9.86 24.35
C LYS A 58 0.80 11.06 24.92
N LEU A 59 -0.34 11.39 24.32
CA LEU A 59 -1.21 12.45 24.81
C LEU A 59 -2.50 11.80 25.27
N VAL A 60 -2.88 12.12 26.52
CA VAL A 60 -4.05 11.67 27.29
C VAL A 60 -3.84 10.47 28.24
N LEU A 61 -3.14 9.39 27.87
CA LEU A 61 -3.10 8.20 28.75
C LEU A 61 -2.19 8.32 30.00
N ASP A 62 -1.13 9.13 29.98
CA ASP A 62 -0.27 9.31 31.18
C ASP A 62 -0.81 10.33 32.19
N LEU A 63 -1.90 11.05 31.85
CA LEU A 63 -2.54 12.03 32.73
C LEU A 63 -3.76 11.46 33.48
N ILE A 64 -4.14 10.20 33.23
CA ILE A 64 -5.27 9.54 33.89
C ILE A 64 -4.77 8.30 34.64
N PRO A 65 -4.51 8.37 35.96
CA PRO A 65 -3.90 7.28 36.73
C PRO A 65 -4.78 6.04 36.95
N GLN A 66 -5.95 5.94 36.31
CA GLN A 66 -7.02 5.01 36.73
C GLN A 66 -7.76 4.29 35.59
N VAL A 67 -7.20 4.20 34.38
CA VAL A 67 -7.79 3.34 33.35
C VAL A 67 -6.85 2.16 33.06
N ASN A 68 -7.08 1.06 33.76
CA ASN A 68 -6.57 -0.26 33.40
C ASN A 68 -7.26 -0.73 32.10
N LEU A 69 -6.80 -0.22 30.94
CA LEU A 69 -7.07 -0.84 29.66
C LEU A 69 -6.14 -2.05 29.52
N THR A 70 -6.69 -3.25 29.71
CA THR A 70 -6.01 -4.55 29.64
C THR A 70 -5.61 -4.97 28.22
N ASP A 71 -5.58 -4.05 27.25
CA ASP A 71 -4.99 -4.28 25.93
C ASP A 71 -3.75 -3.38 25.75
N SER A 72 -2.75 -3.66 26.58
CA SER A 72 -1.43 -3.00 26.57
C SER A 72 -0.46 -3.65 25.58
N SER A 73 -0.98 -4.31 24.53
CA SER A 73 -0.12 -4.83 23.47
C SER A 73 0.60 -3.63 22.81
N PRO A 74 1.94 -3.67 22.67
CA PRO A 74 2.68 -2.52 22.17
C PRO A 74 2.26 -2.22 20.73
N LYS A 75 1.51 -1.12 20.55
CA LYS A 75 1.22 -0.50 19.25
C LYS A 75 2.50 -0.47 18.39
N ASP A 76 2.55 -1.24 17.32
CA ASP A 76 3.74 -1.38 16.49
C ASP A 76 3.77 -0.30 15.41
N THR A 77 4.39 0.84 15.73
CA THR A 77 4.81 1.83 14.73
C THR A 77 5.76 1.19 13.71
N ILE A 78 5.76 1.73 12.49
CA ILE A 78 6.69 1.27 11.45
C ILE A 78 8.13 1.67 11.80
N PHE A 79 8.29 2.89 12.32
CA PHE A 79 9.58 3.50 12.66
C PHE A 79 9.87 3.37 14.15
N GLU A 80 11.13 3.11 14.49
CA GLU A 80 11.59 3.11 15.87
C GLU A 80 11.92 4.54 16.32
N GLU A 81 11.09 5.07 17.23
CA GLU A 81 11.15 6.44 17.77
C GLU A 81 12.54 6.81 18.30
N SER A 82 13.16 5.95 19.11
CA SER A 82 14.48 6.18 19.74
C SER A 82 15.61 6.39 18.73
N SER A 83 15.46 5.83 17.53
CA SER A 83 16.45 5.84 16.47
C SER A 83 16.19 6.89 15.39
N TYR A 84 15.02 7.55 15.45
CA TYR A 84 14.57 8.47 14.42
C TYR A 84 15.33 9.80 14.55
N GLN A 85 16.17 10.08 13.56
CA GLN A 85 16.98 11.27 13.48
C GLN A 85 16.63 12.01 12.19
N LEU A 86 16.21 13.26 12.33
CA LEU A 86 15.88 14.15 11.22
C LEU A 86 16.55 15.51 11.44
N GLU A 87 17.43 15.89 10.54
CA GLU A 87 18.03 17.22 10.47
C GLU A 87 17.72 17.80 9.09
N SER A 88 16.85 18.79 9.02
CA SER A 88 16.51 19.50 7.79
C SER A 88 16.83 20.98 7.92
N ASN A 89 16.90 21.67 6.78
CA ASN A 89 17.03 23.13 6.76
C ASN A 89 15.65 23.83 6.90
N SER A 90 14.57 23.05 6.84
CA SER A 90 13.17 23.43 7.06
C SER A 90 12.52 22.43 8.03
N ASP A 91 11.20 22.47 8.20
CA ASP A 91 10.48 21.57 9.13
C ASP A 91 10.38 20.11 8.62
N ALA A 92 10.69 19.87 7.34
CA ALA A 92 10.57 18.55 6.74
C ALA A 92 11.65 18.28 5.68
N ILE A 93 11.88 17.01 5.35
CA ILE A 93 12.63 16.60 4.15
C ILE A 93 11.65 16.00 3.16
N ASN A 94 11.51 16.65 2.00
CA ASN A 94 10.64 16.18 0.93
C ASN A 94 11.45 15.43 -0.13
N ILE A 95 11.08 14.18 -0.39
CA ILE A 95 11.75 13.34 -1.38
C ILE A 95 10.75 12.69 -2.33
N GLU A 96 11.17 12.54 -3.58
CA GLU A 96 10.54 11.68 -4.56
C GLU A 96 11.33 10.38 -4.64
N ILE A 97 10.62 9.25 -4.56
CA ILE A 97 11.21 7.93 -4.63
C ILE A 97 10.44 7.03 -5.58
N ASN A 98 11.17 6.15 -6.27
CA ASN A 98 10.54 5.03 -6.95
C ASN A 98 10.11 3.97 -5.91
N ILE A 99 8.82 3.96 -5.60
CA ILE A 99 8.27 3.11 -4.54
C ILE A 99 8.41 1.61 -4.84
N SER A 100 8.49 1.24 -6.12
CA SER A 100 8.70 -0.16 -6.53
C SER A 100 10.12 -0.64 -6.23
N LEU A 101 11.11 0.25 -6.32
CA LEU A 101 12.49 -0.05 -5.92
C LEU A 101 12.62 -0.15 -4.41
N LEU A 102 11.95 0.74 -3.66
CA LEU A 102 11.90 0.65 -2.20
C LEU A 102 11.22 -0.65 -1.74
N ASN A 103 10.07 -1.00 -2.33
CA ASN A 103 9.38 -2.26 -2.02
C ASN A 103 10.26 -3.48 -2.31
N ARG A 104 11.02 -3.46 -3.42
CA ARG A 104 11.99 -4.51 -3.74
C ARG A 104 13.12 -4.58 -2.71
N ALA A 105 13.68 -3.43 -2.32
CA ALA A 105 14.73 -3.37 -1.30
C ALA A 105 14.23 -3.95 0.03
N LEU A 106 13.00 -3.63 0.44
CA LEU A 106 12.38 -4.14 1.67
C LEU A 106 12.20 -5.67 1.70
N ARG A 107 12.28 -6.38 0.57
CA ARG A 107 12.29 -7.85 0.61
C ARG A 107 13.53 -8.42 1.30
N SER A 108 14.63 -7.67 1.32
CA SER A 108 15.86 -8.08 2.02
C SER A 108 15.73 -8.03 3.55
N THR A 109 14.70 -7.35 4.09
CA THR A 109 14.47 -7.30 5.55
C THR A 109 13.73 -8.52 6.08
N PHE A 110 13.28 -9.44 5.22
CA PHE A 110 12.52 -10.60 5.65
C PHE A 110 13.45 -11.60 6.35
N GLY A 111 13.19 -11.86 7.64
CA GLY A 111 14.07 -12.68 8.47
C GLY A 111 15.34 -11.96 8.94
N ALA A 112 15.44 -10.64 8.73
CA ALA A 112 16.55 -9.85 9.21
C ALA A 112 16.43 -9.53 10.71
N SER A 113 17.57 -9.45 11.37
CA SER A 113 17.69 -9.14 12.80
C SER A 113 17.62 -7.63 13.05
N SER A 114 18.08 -6.81 12.10
CA SER A 114 17.98 -5.35 12.16
C SER A 114 17.89 -4.75 10.76
N SER A 115 17.17 -3.63 10.63
CA SER A 115 17.04 -2.92 9.35
C SER A 115 16.92 -1.43 9.55
N GLN A 116 17.82 -0.69 8.90
CA GLN A 116 17.99 0.74 9.04
C GLN A 116 17.81 1.45 7.70
N LEU A 117 17.07 2.55 7.72
CA LEU A 117 16.89 3.45 6.60
C LEU A 117 17.68 4.74 6.84
N ARG A 118 18.43 5.20 5.84
CA ARG A 118 19.25 6.42 5.95
C ARG A 118 19.37 7.17 4.62
N LEU A 119 19.34 8.49 4.66
CA LEU A 119 19.71 9.32 3.52
C LEU A 119 21.24 9.38 3.36
N THR A 120 21.72 9.07 2.16
CA THR A 120 23.14 9.10 1.79
C THR A 120 23.33 9.85 0.48
N LYS A 121 24.60 10.16 0.17
CA LYS A 121 24.99 10.80 -1.09
C LYS A 121 26.20 10.06 -1.65
N LYS A 122 26.12 9.60 -2.89
CA LYS A 122 27.18 8.88 -3.60
C LYS A 122 27.28 9.42 -5.02
N ASP A 123 28.48 9.75 -5.48
CA ASP A 123 28.72 10.30 -6.82
C ASP A 123 27.80 11.47 -7.20
N LYS A 124 27.56 12.38 -6.23
CA LYS A 124 26.64 13.53 -6.33
C LYS A 124 25.15 13.18 -6.44
N MET A 125 24.77 11.90 -6.44
CA MET A 125 23.37 11.45 -6.42
C MET A 125 22.89 11.24 -4.98
N PRO A 126 21.72 11.78 -4.60
CA PRO A 126 21.09 11.47 -3.32
C PRO A 126 20.44 10.08 -3.37
N LEU A 127 20.65 9.31 -2.32
CA LEU A 127 20.19 7.92 -2.20
C LEU A 127 19.48 7.71 -0.86
N LEU A 128 18.47 6.85 -0.87
CA LEU A 128 17.91 6.25 0.33
C LEU A 128 18.51 4.85 0.49
N ALA A 129 19.40 4.69 1.47
CA ALA A 129 20.07 3.44 1.76
C ALA A 129 19.30 2.65 2.83
N LEU A 130 18.92 1.42 2.50
CA LEU A 130 18.40 0.43 3.43
C LEU A 130 19.52 -0.55 3.77
N THR A 131 20.05 -0.48 4.99
CA THR A 131 21.05 -1.40 5.50
C THR A 131 20.38 -2.43 6.40
N VAL A 132 20.62 -3.70 6.12
CA VAL A 132 19.99 -4.84 6.78
C VAL A 132 21.07 -5.75 7.35
N LEU A 133 20.87 -6.20 8.59
CA LEU A 133 21.69 -7.21 9.24
C LEU A 133 20.91 -8.53 9.25
N THR A 134 21.43 -9.55 8.58
CA THR A 134 20.89 -10.92 8.61
C THR A 134 21.86 -11.83 9.37
N THR A 135 21.33 -12.65 10.28
CA THR A 135 22.08 -13.72 10.94
C THR A 135 21.67 -15.05 10.31
N GLU A 136 22.63 -15.76 9.71
CA GLU A 136 22.41 -17.10 9.18
C GLU A 136 23.17 -18.12 10.03
N TRP A 137 22.46 -19.16 10.45
CA TRP A 137 23.07 -20.31 11.12
C TRP A 137 23.54 -21.29 10.05
N THR A 138 24.84 -21.38 9.83
CA THR A 138 25.40 -22.36 8.89
C THR A 138 25.78 -23.62 9.66
N GLU A 139 25.08 -24.72 9.44
CA GLU A 139 25.57 -26.03 9.85
C GLU A 139 26.85 -26.34 9.08
N GLY A 140 27.92 -26.67 9.79
CA GLY A 140 29.27 -26.75 9.24
C GLY A 140 29.43 -27.89 8.24
N ASN A 141 29.16 -27.63 6.96
CA ASN A 141 29.53 -28.50 5.86
C ASN A 141 30.04 -27.73 4.63
N MET A 142 30.95 -26.77 4.85
CA MET A 142 31.78 -26.25 3.76
C MET A 142 33.08 -27.05 3.68
N ALA A 143 32.98 -28.27 3.14
CA ALA A 143 34.14 -28.98 2.63
C ALA A 143 34.56 -28.31 1.31
N LEU A 144 35.39 -27.27 1.40
CA LEU A 144 36.17 -26.81 0.24
C LEU A 144 37.35 -27.78 0.07
N ALA A 145 37.06 -28.96 -0.48
CA ALA A 145 38.08 -29.83 -1.03
C ALA A 145 38.56 -29.21 -2.34
N THR A 146 39.61 -28.40 -2.29
CA THR A 146 40.50 -28.24 -3.45
C THR A 146 41.49 -29.38 -3.37
N ASP A 147 41.23 -30.45 -4.13
CA ASP A 147 42.21 -31.50 -4.35
C ASP A 147 42.45 -31.70 -5.84
N GLU A 148 43.70 -32.11 -6.12
CA GLU A 148 44.34 -32.52 -7.37
C GLU A 148 45.02 -31.42 -8.24
N SER A 149 46.30 -31.51 -8.64
CA SER A 149 47.27 -32.65 -8.62
C SER A 149 48.73 -32.26 -8.95
N GLY A 150 49.69 -33.04 -8.40
CA GLY A 150 51.06 -33.30 -8.91
C GLY A 150 52.20 -32.44 -8.31
N GLU A 151 53.31 -32.92 -7.72
CA GLU A 151 54.04 -34.18 -7.87
C GLU A 151 54.89 -34.54 -6.61
N GLN A 152 55.06 -35.86 -6.44
CA GLN A 152 55.92 -36.69 -5.59
C GLN A 152 57.17 -36.07 -4.90
N SER A 153 57.40 -36.43 -3.62
CA SER A 153 58.29 -37.57 -3.28
C SER A 153 58.58 -37.77 -1.78
N HIS A 154 58.72 -39.06 -1.44
CA HIS A 154 59.46 -39.69 -0.34
C HIS A 154 58.91 -39.81 1.09
N ALA A 155 59.01 -41.09 1.51
CA ALA A 155 59.23 -41.65 2.85
C ALA A 155 58.00 -42.12 3.64
N ALA A 156 57.92 -43.45 3.76
CA ALA A 156 57.00 -44.19 4.60
C ALA A 156 57.35 -44.02 6.08
N GLY A 157 56.37 -43.61 6.88
CA GLY A 157 56.32 -43.75 8.33
C GLY A 157 54.86 -43.93 8.75
N PRO A 158 54.55 -44.72 9.80
CA PRO A 158 53.17 -44.92 10.21
C PRO A 158 52.68 -43.66 10.93
N SER A 159 52.02 -42.77 10.20
CA SER A 159 51.32 -41.63 10.78
C SER A 159 50.05 -42.11 11.46
N ALA A 160 49.96 -41.86 12.77
CA ALA A 160 48.75 -41.98 13.56
C ALA A 160 47.54 -41.36 12.84
N PRO A 161 46.31 -41.85 13.05
CA PRO A 161 45.13 -41.16 12.55
C PRO A 161 45.10 -39.78 13.21
N ASN A 162 45.46 -38.75 12.45
CA ASN A 162 45.16 -37.37 12.81
C ASN A 162 43.63 -37.25 12.74
N GLU A 163 42.96 -37.57 13.85
CA GLU A 163 41.64 -37.05 14.13
C GLU A 163 41.79 -35.54 14.22
N VAL A 164 41.68 -34.87 13.08
CA VAL A 164 41.37 -33.44 13.05
C VAL A 164 39.94 -33.35 13.58
N VAL A 165 39.82 -33.29 14.91
CA VAL A 165 38.64 -32.78 15.60
C VAL A 165 38.59 -31.29 15.28
N GLY A 166 38.28 -30.99 14.01
CA GLY A 166 37.83 -29.68 13.62
C GLY A 166 36.54 -29.46 14.39
N ASP A 167 36.54 -28.47 15.26
CA ASP A 167 35.40 -28.06 16.06
C ASP A 167 34.22 -27.79 15.10
N ARG A 168 33.40 -28.82 14.84
CA ARG A 168 32.22 -28.81 13.96
C ARG A 168 31.06 -28.07 14.64
N ARG A 169 31.38 -26.94 15.28
CA ARG A 169 30.38 -26.06 15.85
C ARG A 169 29.81 -25.24 14.70
N ALA A 170 28.48 -25.31 14.58
CA ALA A 170 27.76 -24.42 13.70
C ALA A 170 28.17 -22.97 14.01
N ARG A 171 28.51 -22.21 12.97
CA ARG A 171 28.95 -20.82 13.10
C ARG A 171 27.79 -19.94 12.69
N GLU A 172 27.38 -19.07 13.59
CA GLU A 172 26.50 -17.95 13.28
C GLU A 172 27.28 -16.94 12.43
N ARG A 173 26.77 -16.66 11.23
CA ARG A 173 27.37 -15.69 10.31
C ARG A 173 26.45 -14.48 10.20
N GLU A 174 26.98 -13.33 10.61
CA GLU A 174 26.35 -12.03 10.37
C GLU A 174 26.72 -11.52 8.97
N THR A 175 25.70 -11.12 8.21
CA THR A 175 25.88 -10.50 6.89
C THR A 175 25.16 -9.16 6.83
N TRP A 176 25.88 -8.13 6.38
CA TRP A 176 25.34 -6.79 6.17
C TRP A 176 24.99 -6.60 4.69
N ILE A 177 23.72 -6.33 4.40
CA ILE A 177 23.20 -6.06 3.06
C ILE A 177 22.83 -4.58 2.98
N THR A 178 23.35 -3.84 2.02
CA THR A 178 22.94 -2.45 1.77
C THR A 178 22.29 -2.32 0.40
N GLN A 179 21.04 -1.88 0.38
CA GLN A 179 20.26 -1.57 -0.82
C GLN A 179 20.18 -0.06 -0.99
N GLU A 180 20.70 0.46 -2.10
CA GLU A 180 20.67 1.89 -2.41
C GLU A 180 19.54 2.19 -3.40
N VAL A 181 18.58 3.03 -2.99
CA VAL A 181 17.47 3.47 -3.86
C VAL A 181 17.69 4.93 -4.25
N PRO A 182 17.80 5.26 -5.56
CA PRO A 182 17.87 6.65 -6.00
C PRO A 182 16.63 7.45 -5.62
N ILE A 183 16.85 8.69 -5.19
CA ILE A 183 15.79 9.62 -4.84
C ILE A 183 15.99 10.97 -5.52
N LYS A 184 14.96 11.80 -5.52
CA LYS A 184 15.03 13.21 -5.87
C LYS A 184 14.68 14.03 -4.63
N ILE A 185 15.47 15.04 -4.29
CA ILE A 185 15.09 15.99 -3.24
C ILE A 185 14.18 17.03 -3.88
N LEU A 186 13.01 17.25 -3.28
CA LEU A 186 12.02 18.21 -3.76
C LEU A 186 12.18 19.54 -3.02
N HIS A 187 12.02 20.64 -3.75
CA HIS A 187 11.95 21.97 -3.17
C HIS A 187 10.57 22.19 -2.52
N GLU A 188 10.51 23.09 -1.53
CA GLU A 188 9.29 23.38 -0.77
C GLU A 188 8.14 23.85 -1.66
N ASP A 189 8.39 24.75 -2.61
CA ASP A 189 7.36 25.27 -3.53
C ASP A 189 6.61 24.17 -4.31
N VAL A 190 7.32 23.09 -4.69
CA VAL A 190 6.69 21.96 -5.40
C VAL A 190 5.72 21.24 -4.46
N VAL A 191 6.07 21.14 -3.19
CA VAL A 191 5.27 20.44 -2.17
C VAL A 191 4.13 21.29 -1.67
N GLU A 192 4.28 22.61 -1.61
CA GLU A 192 3.16 23.52 -1.32
C GLU A 192 2.04 23.41 -2.33
N SER A 193 2.29 22.97 -3.57
CA SER A 193 1.21 22.71 -4.53
C SER A 193 0.42 21.42 -4.23
N LEU A 194 0.99 20.51 -3.44
CA LEU A 194 0.45 19.19 -3.14
C LEU A 194 -0.46 19.26 -1.93
N HIS A 195 -1.77 19.28 -2.19
CA HIS A 195 -2.78 19.29 -1.14
C HIS A 195 -3.67 18.06 -1.22
N GLU A 196 -4.07 17.56 -0.06
CA GLU A 196 -5.05 16.49 0.05
C GLU A 196 -6.38 16.95 -0.56
N PRO A 197 -7.02 16.13 -1.41
CA PRO A 197 -8.30 16.48 -2.01
C PRO A 197 -9.36 16.75 -0.95
N HIS A 198 -9.96 17.93 -1.01
CA HIS A 198 -11.15 18.21 -0.22
C HIS A 198 -12.35 17.47 -0.82
N CYS A 199 -13.05 16.70 0.00
CA CYS A 199 -14.25 15.96 -0.39
C CYS A 199 -15.47 16.47 0.38
N PRO A 200 -16.64 16.57 -0.26
CA PRO A 200 -17.89 16.85 0.44
C PRO A 200 -18.27 15.70 1.38
N ASP A 201 -19.24 15.97 2.26
CA ASP A 201 -19.75 14.96 3.20
C ASP A 201 -20.30 13.73 2.45
N PRO A 202 -19.98 12.51 2.91
CA PRO A 202 -20.40 11.29 2.23
C PRO A 202 -21.88 11.00 2.44
N ASP A 203 -22.52 10.48 1.39
CA ASP A 203 -23.90 9.99 1.43
C ASP A 203 -24.02 8.65 2.15
N VAL A 204 -23.02 7.77 2.00
CA VAL A 204 -23.02 6.45 2.64
C VAL A 204 -21.62 6.13 3.12
N TYR A 205 -21.49 5.65 4.34
CA TYR A 205 -20.24 5.11 4.87
C TYR A 205 -20.47 3.67 5.35
N ILE A 206 -19.59 2.75 4.95
CA ILE A 206 -19.77 1.31 5.19
C ILE A 206 -18.41 0.63 5.37
N ILE A 207 -18.32 -0.32 6.31
CA ILE A 207 -17.15 -1.18 6.41
C ILE A 207 -17.21 -2.22 5.29
N LEU A 208 -16.18 -2.23 4.45
CA LEU A 208 -16.10 -3.16 3.33
C LEU A 208 -15.97 -4.62 3.83
N PRO A 209 -16.52 -5.59 3.07
CA PRO A 209 -16.29 -7.00 3.33
C PRO A 209 -14.82 -7.37 3.06
N ASN A 210 -14.49 -8.66 3.18
CA ASN A 210 -13.13 -9.14 2.89
C ASN A 210 -12.66 -8.68 1.49
N LEU A 211 -11.64 -7.82 1.47
CA LEU A 211 -11.14 -7.22 0.23
C LEU A 211 -10.54 -8.23 -0.75
N MET A 212 -10.04 -9.37 -0.28
CA MET A 212 -9.54 -10.45 -1.16
C MET A 212 -10.68 -11.13 -1.92
N GLN A 213 -11.82 -11.34 -1.25
CA GLN A 213 -13.03 -11.86 -1.88
C GLN A 213 -13.61 -10.83 -2.87
N LEU A 214 -13.75 -9.58 -2.42
CA LEU A 214 -14.24 -8.48 -3.24
C LEU A 214 -13.37 -8.29 -4.49
N LYS A 215 -12.05 -8.37 -4.34
CA LYS A 215 -11.08 -8.34 -5.45
C LYS A 215 -11.28 -9.48 -6.42
N SER A 216 -11.39 -10.70 -5.89
CA SER A 216 -11.56 -11.89 -6.72
C SER A 216 -12.84 -11.82 -7.58
N ILE A 217 -13.93 -11.27 -7.04
CA ILE A 217 -15.18 -11.05 -7.78
C ILE A 217 -15.01 -9.91 -8.80
N SER A 218 -14.44 -8.78 -8.39
CA SER A 218 -14.21 -7.61 -9.25
C SER A 218 -13.33 -7.92 -10.46
N ASP A 219 -12.24 -8.67 -10.25
CA ASP A 219 -11.34 -9.09 -11.32
C ASP A 219 -12.06 -10.02 -12.32
N ARG A 220 -13.00 -10.86 -11.87
CA ARG A 220 -13.82 -11.71 -12.75
C ARG A 220 -14.82 -10.87 -13.57
N PHE A 221 -15.50 -9.91 -12.95
CA PHE A 221 -16.43 -9.01 -13.65
C PHE A 221 -15.71 -8.22 -14.74
N THR A 222 -14.54 -7.67 -14.40
CA THR A 222 -13.65 -6.96 -15.32
C THR A 222 -13.25 -7.85 -16.50
N LYS A 223 -12.88 -9.12 -16.25
CA LYS A 223 -12.52 -10.06 -17.32
C LYS A 223 -13.71 -10.36 -18.25
N LEU A 224 -14.90 -10.61 -17.70
CA LEU A 224 -16.11 -10.92 -18.48
C LEU A 224 -16.49 -9.77 -19.43
N ALA A 225 -16.44 -8.53 -18.97
CA ALA A 225 -16.72 -7.39 -19.85
C ALA A 225 -15.59 -7.08 -20.84
N SER A 226 -14.34 -7.43 -20.50
CA SER A 226 -13.21 -7.30 -21.42
C SER A 226 -13.22 -8.34 -22.55
N THR A 227 -13.83 -9.51 -22.33
CA THR A 227 -13.99 -10.53 -23.38
C THR A 227 -15.11 -10.17 -24.34
N ASP A 228 -16.19 -9.58 -23.83
CA ASP A 228 -17.34 -9.15 -24.61
C ASP A 228 -16.95 -8.06 -25.64
N SER A 229 -16.18 -7.07 -25.19
CA SER A 229 -15.67 -5.99 -26.02
C SER A 229 -14.67 -6.44 -27.11
N LYS A 230 -13.93 -7.55 -26.90
CA LYS A 230 -13.02 -8.11 -27.90
C LYS A 230 -13.73 -8.90 -29.00
N GLY A 231 -14.89 -9.49 -28.72
CA GLY A 231 -15.67 -10.25 -29.70
C GLY A 231 -16.16 -9.38 -30.88
N ARG A 232 -16.32 -8.07 -30.66
CA ARG A 232 -16.80 -7.11 -31.66
C ARG A 232 -15.73 -6.55 -32.59
N GLN A 233 -14.45 -6.83 -32.35
CA GLN A 233 -13.35 -6.34 -33.19
C GLN A 233 -12.73 -7.41 -34.10
N SER A 234 -13.27 -8.64 -34.11
CA SER A 234 -12.90 -9.68 -35.08
C SER A 234 -13.75 -9.58 -36.36
N GLY A 235 -13.83 -8.39 -36.94
CA GLY A 235 -14.22 -8.21 -38.34
C GLY A 235 -12.95 -8.29 -39.19
N ILE A 236 -12.89 -9.28 -40.08
CA ILE A 236 -11.81 -9.47 -41.06
C ILE A 236 -11.62 -8.17 -41.85
N VAL A 237 -10.61 -7.38 -41.49
CA VAL A 237 -9.99 -6.43 -42.43
C VAL A 237 -9.08 -7.27 -43.31
N VAL A 238 -9.54 -7.55 -44.53
CA VAL A 238 -8.67 -8.00 -45.61
C VAL A 238 -7.64 -6.88 -45.81
N ALA A 239 -6.41 -7.13 -45.37
CA ALA A 239 -5.30 -6.20 -45.56
C ALA A 239 -4.90 -6.24 -47.04
N ASP A 240 -5.20 -5.16 -47.75
CA ASP A 240 -4.66 -4.88 -49.08
C ASP A 240 -3.15 -4.56 -48.94
N PRO A 241 -2.23 -5.23 -49.67
CA PRO A 241 -0.80 -5.16 -49.36
C PRO A 241 -0.07 -3.93 -49.96
N ALA A 242 -0.79 -2.86 -50.32
CA ALA A 242 -0.21 -1.75 -51.07
C ALA A 242 -0.63 -0.36 -50.55
N ALA A 243 -0.26 -0.01 -49.32
CA ALA A 243 -0.15 1.40 -48.91
C ALA A 243 0.80 1.56 -47.72
N SER A 244 2.00 2.05 -47.99
CA SER A 244 2.97 2.50 -47.00
C SER A 244 2.66 3.92 -46.52
N THR A 245 2.92 4.15 -45.23
CA THR A 245 3.26 5.43 -44.57
C THR A 245 2.19 6.53 -44.50
N THR A 246 1.48 6.58 -43.37
CA THR A 246 1.49 7.72 -42.41
C THR A 246 0.96 7.24 -41.07
N GLY A 247 1.82 7.24 -40.05
CA GLY A 247 1.47 6.87 -38.68
C GLY A 247 0.59 7.93 -38.03
N ALA A 248 -0.73 7.73 -38.08
CA ALA A 248 -1.64 8.28 -37.09
C ALA A 248 -1.85 7.20 -36.03
N THR A 249 -1.14 7.31 -34.90
CA THR A 249 -1.44 6.55 -33.70
C THR A 249 -2.80 7.01 -33.18
N ALA A 250 -3.87 6.40 -33.68
CA ALA A 250 -5.17 6.46 -33.05
C ALA A 250 -4.98 5.89 -31.63
N LEU A 251 -5.00 6.76 -30.62
CA LEU A 251 -5.20 6.36 -29.23
C LEU A 251 -6.57 5.68 -29.17
N THR A 252 -6.60 4.37 -29.40
CA THR A 252 -7.70 3.56 -28.92
C THR A 252 -7.56 3.57 -27.41
N THR A 253 -8.28 4.49 -26.75
CA THR A 253 -8.59 4.38 -25.34
C THR A 253 -9.27 3.03 -25.17
N ASN A 254 -8.50 2.00 -24.81
CA ASN A 254 -9.05 0.74 -24.34
C ASN A 254 -9.90 1.10 -23.12
N ALA A 255 -11.18 1.40 -23.35
CA ALA A 255 -12.14 1.74 -22.31
C ALA A 255 -12.22 0.51 -21.42
N ALA A 256 -11.49 0.53 -20.33
CA ALA A 256 -11.52 -0.57 -19.40
C ALA A 256 -12.92 -0.61 -18.79
N PRO A 257 -13.42 -1.82 -18.49
CA PRO A 257 -14.80 -2.02 -18.12
C PRO A 257 -15.11 -1.23 -16.84
N LYS A 258 -16.14 -0.41 -16.92
CA LYS A 258 -16.63 0.41 -15.80
C LYS A 258 -17.47 -0.47 -14.89
N LEU A 259 -17.04 -0.61 -13.64
CA LEU A 259 -17.80 -1.27 -12.59
C LEU A 259 -18.68 -0.23 -11.90
N GLU A 260 -19.91 -0.60 -11.54
CA GLU A 260 -20.76 0.17 -10.65
C GLU A 260 -20.63 -0.41 -9.24
N LEU A 261 -20.15 0.39 -8.30
CA LEU A 261 -20.17 0.06 -6.89
C LEU A 261 -21.26 0.90 -6.23
N SER A 262 -22.10 0.28 -5.40
CA SER A 262 -23.17 0.98 -4.72
C SER A 262 -23.36 0.46 -3.30
N ALA A 263 -23.69 1.33 -2.36
CA ALA A 263 -23.93 0.97 -0.97
C ALA A 263 -25.11 1.74 -0.39
N ASN A 264 -25.69 1.23 0.70
CA ASN A 264 -26.74 1.91 1.46
C ASN A 264 -26.38 2.03 2.95
N MET A 265 -27.21 2.78 3.69
CA MET A 265 -27.09 2.97 5.14
C MET A 265 -27.69 1.80 5.97
N HIS A 266 -28.03 0.69 5.32
CA HIS A 266 -28.63 -0.52 5.92
C HIS A 266 -27.70 -1.74 5.84
N GLY A 267 -26.39 -1.51 5.67
CA GLY A 267 -25.40 -2.57 5.67
C GLY A 267 -25.38 -3.43 4.41
N LYS A 268 -25.82 -2.89 3.25
CA LYS A 268 -25.71 -3.57 1.96
C LYS A 268 -24.69 -2.88 1.06
N LEU A 269 -23.89 -3.69 0.37
CA LEU A 269 -22.96 -3.29 -0.68
C LEU A 269 -23.29 -4.10 -1.93
N ARG A 270 -23.23 -3.47 -3.10
CA ARG A 270 -23.46 -4.10 -4.39
C ARG A 270 -22.35 -3.71 -5.35
N LEU A 271 -21.81 -4.70 -6.03
CA LEU A 271 -20.90 -4.54 -7.16
C LEU A 271 -21.62 -5.05 -8.39
N ALA A 272 -21.74 -4.22 -9.41
CA ALA A 272 -22.44 -4.54 -10.63
C ALA A 272 -21.60 -4.19 -11.86
N ILE A 273 -21.89 -4.88 -12.95
CA ILE A 273 -21.43 -4.50 -14.28
C ILE A 273 -22.58 -4.73 -15.26
N ALA A 274 -22.75 -3.77 -16.16
CA ALA A 274 -23.73 -3.81 -17.23
C ALA A 274 -23.01 -3.55 -18.55
N THR A 275 -23.17 -4.49 -19.46
CA THR A 275 -22.77 -4.44 -20.88
C THR A 275 -24.01 -4.79 -21.70
N ASP A 276 -23.96 -4.66 -23.02
CA ASP A 276 -25.13 -4.94 -23.86
C ASP A 276 -25.59 -6.40 -23.75
N ASP A 277 -24.63 -7.32 -23.60
CA ASP A 277 -24.88 -8.77 -23.63
C ASP A 277 -24.92 -9.40 -22.22
N LEU A 278 -24.42 -8.68 -21.20
CA LEU A 278 -24.31 -9.19 -19.83
C LEU A 278 -24.63 -8.11 -18.79
N ARG A 279 -25.53 -8.45 -17.87
CA ARG A 279 -25.76 -7.71 -16.63
C ARG A 279 -25.63 -8.64 -15.44
N ILE A 280 -24.61 -8.42 -14.62
CA ILE A 280 -24.37 -9.21 -13.41
C ILE A 280 -24.14 -8.28 -12.21
N ALA A 281 -24.61 -8.73 -11.06
CA ALA A 281 -24.40 -8.05 -9.79
C ALA A 281 -24.07 -9.06 -8.69
N SER A 282 -23.25 -8.64 -7.75
CA SER A 282 -23.00 -9.35 -6.48
C SER A 282 -23.36 -8.41 -5.35
N VAL A 283 -24.10 -8.93 -4.36
CA VAL A 283 -24.58 -8.16 -3.21
C VAL A 283 -24.04 -8.79 -1.94
N TRP A 284 -23.54 -7.96 -1.03
CA TRP A 284 -23.17 -8.30 0.32
C TRP A 284 -24.15 -7.62 1.27
N SER A 285 -24.62 -8.34 2.28
CA SER A 285 -25.57 -7.87 3.28
C SER A 285 -25.04 -8.12 4.68
N GLY A 286 -25.58 -7.42 5.67
CA GLY A 286 -25.14 -7.54 7.07
C GLY A 286 -23.78 -6.90 7.33
N LEU A 287 -23.39 -5.92 6.51
CA LEU A 287 -22.24 -5.07 6.76
C LEU A 287 -22.58 -4.01 7.80
N VAL A 288 -21.54 -3.33 8.30
CA VAL A 288 -21.68 -2.36 9.38
C VAL A 288 -21.45 -0.96 8.83
N ASN A 289 -22.39 -0.05 9.10
CA ASN A 289 -22.23 1.38 8.93
C ASN A 289 -21.70 1.97 10.26
N PRO A 290 -20.42 2.37 10.35
CA PRO A 290 -19.83 2.85 11.61
C PRO A 290 -20.53 4.12 12.11
N PRO A 291 -20.78 4.30 13.42
CA PRO A 291 -21.37 5.53 13.91
C PRO A 291 -20.46 6.72 13.61
N LEU A 292 -21.06 7.86 13.27
CA LEU A 292 -20.32 9.12 13.14
C LEU A 292 -19.85 9.57 14.53
N ASP A 293 -18.66 10.14 14.61
CA ASP A 293 -18.12 10.63 15.88
C ASP A 293 -18.91 11.88 16.35
N PRO A 294 -19.60 11.82 17.50
CA PRO A 294 -20.37 12.95 18.03
C PRO A 294 -19.49 14.14 18.41
N ALA A 295 -18.17 13.98 18.56
CA ALA A 295 -17.26 15.09 18.84
C ALA A 295 -17.10 16.06 17.65
N HIS A 296 -17.34 15.57 16.43
CA HIS A 296 -17.15 16.33 15.19
C HIS A 296 -18.45 16.85 14.58
N ILE A 297 -19.61 16.48 15.12
CA ILE A 297 -20.92 16.81 14.55
C ILE A 297 -21.82 17.37 15.64
N THR A 298 -22.20 18.65 15.50
CA THR A 298 -23.23 19.24 16.37
C THR A 298 -24.59 18.63 16.03
N GLN A 299 -25.44 18.35 17.03
CA GLN A 299 -26.70 17.62 16.83
C GLN A 299 -27.65 18.25 15.80
N ASP A 300 -27.60 19.57 15.61
CA ASP A 300 -28.37 20.28 14.58
C ASP A 300 -27.85 20.03 13.15
N GLN A 301 -26.54 19.79 12.98
CA GLN A 301 -25.94 19.46 11.69
C GLN A 301 -26.16 17.99 11.31
N ALA A 302 -26.23 17.09 12.30
CA ALA A 302 -26.42 15.66 12.08
C ALA A 302 -27.68 15.36 11.24
N SER A 303 -28.79 16.05 11.53
CA SER A 303 -30.06 15.88 10.80
C SER A 303 -30.04 16.39 9.36
N GLN A 304 -29.09 17.26 9.00
CA GLN A 304 -28.97 17.81 7.65
C GLN A 304 -28.01 17.01 6.77
N LEU A 305 -27.28 16.06 7.34
CA LEU A 305 -26.29 15.28 6.61
C LEU A 305 -26.95 14.41 5.53
N PRO A 306 -26.30 14.28 4.36
CA PRO A 306 -26.79 13.39 3.30
C PRO A 306 -26.97 11.94 3.78
N SER A 307 -26.13 11.49 4.72
CA SER A 307 -26.20 10.14 5.30
C SER A 307 -27.47 9.84 6.08
N GLU A 308 -28.04 10.81 6.80
CA GLU A 308 -29.31 10.58 7.52
C GLU A 308 -30.49 10.49 6.54
N ARG A 309 -30.47 11.27 5.45
CA ARG A 309 -31.49 11.16 4.37
C ARG A 309 -31.45 9.78 3.70
N MET A 310 -30.25 9.24 3.46
CA MET A 310 -30.08 7.88 2.92
C MET A 310 -30.51 6.80 3.92
N ARG A 311 -30.49 7.09 5.22
CA ARG A 311 -30.94 6.19 6.29
C ARG A 311 -32.46 6.19 6.46
N GLU A 312 -33.10 7.33 6.21
CA GLU A 312 -34.56 7.47 6.16
C GLU A 312 -35.16 6.79 4.93
N ALA A 313 -34.41 6.74 3.81
CA ALA A 313 -34.79 5.95 2.65
C ALA A 313 -34.86 4.45 3.01
N GLY A 314 -35.92 3.78 2.56
CA GLY A 314 -36.11 2.36 2.86
C GLY A 314 -34.98 1.48 2.32
N ASP A 315 -34.79 0.31 2.93
CA ASP A 315 -33.72 -0.62 2.55
C ASP A 315 -33.81 -1.12 1.09
N ASP A 316 -35.03 -1.20 0.55
CA ASP A 316 -35.30 -1.65 -0.82
C ASP A 316 -35.51 -0.49 -1.82
N ASP A 317 -35.50 0.76 -1.37
CA ASP A 317 -35.66 1.91 -2.25
C ASP A 317 -34.35 2.20 -2.99
N GLU A 318 -34.38 2.24 -4.32
CA GLU A 318 -33.23 2.62 -5.16
C GLU A 318 -32.66 4.01 -4.78
N ALA A 319 -33.49 4.88 -4.19
CA ALA A 319 -33.12 6.20 -3.71
C ALA A 319 -32.18 6.16 -2.48
N GLY A 320 -32.16 5.06 -1.71
CA GLY A 320 -31.28 4.86 -0.56
C GLY A 320 -29.88 4.32 -0.91
N TRP A 321 -29.58 4.18 -2.21
CA TRP A 321 -28.31 3.65 -2.69
C TRP A 321 -27.43 4.76 -3.27
N ALA A 322 -26.27 5.00 -2.67
CA ALA A 322 -25.23 5.81 -3.28
C ALA A 322 -24.43 4.96 -4.29
N LYS A 323 -24.23 5.46 -5.50
CA LYS A 323 -23.60 4.74 -6.63
C LYS A 323 -22.34 5.48 -7.08
N VAL A 324 -21.28 4.75 -7.41
CA VAL A 324 -20.02 5.27 -7.98
C VAL A 324 -19.56 4.35 -9.10
N ARG A 325 -19.03 4.94 -10.17
CA ARG A 325 -18.55 4.19 -11.35
C ARG A 325 -17.04 4.25 -11.40
N ILE A 326 -16.38 3.09 -11.40
CA ILE A 326 -14.94 2.98 -11.27
C ILE A 326 -14.33 2.06 -12.34
N ASP A 327 -13.07 2.29 -12.67
CA ASP A 327 -12.34 1.46 -13.63
C ASP A 327 -12.00 0.12 -12.98
N GLY A 328 -12.37 -0.99 -13.62
CA GLY A 328 -12.15 -2.32 -13.04
C GLY A 328 -10.67 -2.68 -12.80
N LYS A 329 -9.74 -2.18 -13.64
CA LYS A 329 -8.31 -2.43 -13.46
C LYS A 329 -7.74 -1.59 -12.31
N ASP A 330 -8.14 -0.33 -12.21
CA ASP A 330 -7.76 0.56 -11.12
C ASP A 330 -8.32 0.07 -9.78
N TRP A 331 -9.60 -0.30 -9.75
CA TRP A 331 -10.24 -0.90 -8.59
C TRP A 331 -9.52 -2.18 -8.13
N GLY A 332 -9.15 -3.04 -9.07
CA GLY A 332 -8.35 -4.23 -8.78
C GLY A 332 -6.99 -3.90 -8.15
N ARG A 333 -6.36 -2.76 -8.49
CA ARG A 333 -5.10 -2.30 -7.88
C ARG A 333 -5.34 -1.76 -6.48
N VAL A 334 -6.38 -0.95 -6.27
CA VAL A 334 -6.79 -0.40 -4.96
C VAL A 334 -7.04 -1.51 -3.94
N LEU A 335 -7.80 -2.54 -4.33
CA LEU A 335 -8.12 -3.65 -3.43
C LEU A 335 -6.91 -4.49 -2.98
N SER A 336 -5.73 -4.29 -3.58
CA SER A 336 -4.49 -4.92 -3.10
C SER A 336 -4.09 -4.46 -1.70
N VAL A 337 -4.63 -3.32 -1.23
CA VAL A 337 -4.46 -2.84 0.14
C VAL A 337 -5.01 -3.81 1.20
N GLY A 338 -5.91 -4.74 0.82
CA GLY A 338 -6.41 -5.79 1.71
C GLY A 338 -5.32 -6.68 2.33
N ARG A 339 -4.11 -6.70 1.77
CA ARG A 339 -2.95 -7.39 2.37
C ARG A 339 -2.34 -6.65 3.56
N LEU A 340 -2.49 -5.32 3.57
CA LEU A 340 -2.03 -4.41 4.62
C LEU A 340 -3.00 -4.44 5.79
N SER A 341 -4.27 -4.14 5.54
CA SER A 341 -5.32 -4.14 6.54
C SER A 341 -6.64 -4.67 5.98
N PRO A 342 -7.35 -5.55 6.70
CA PRO A 342 -8.66 -6.03 6.29
C PRO A 342 -9.78 -5.03 6.60
N LYS A 343 -9.59 -4.09 7.54
CA LYS A 343 -10.64 -3.15 7.97
C LYS A 343 -10.52 -1.87 7.15
N VAL A 344 -11.43 -1.71 6.20
CA VAL A 344 -11.51 -0.52 5.34
C VAL A 344 -12.91 0.07 5.43
N VAL A 345 -12.98 1.37 5.71
CA VAL A 345 -14.22 2.14 5.66
C VAL A 345 -14.29 2.79 4.29
N ALA A 346 -15.39 2.55 3.58
CA ALA A 346 -15.68 3.16 2.29
C ALA A 346 -16.75 4.24 2.47
N CYS A 347 -16.44 5.44 2.01
CA CYS A 347 -17.32 6.61 1.99
C CYS A 347 -17.70 6.91 0.55
N PHE A 348 -18.98 6.75 0.23
CA PHE A 348 -19.57 6.97 -1.07
C PHE A 348 -20.13 8.38 -1.12
N ILE A 349 -19.75 9.12 -2.16
CA ILE A 349 -20.33 10.40 -2.55
C ILE A 349 -21.01 10.15 -3.89
N ASN A 350 -22.33 10.15 -3.89
CA ASN A 350 -23.16 9.66 -4.97
C ASN A 350 -22.78 10.32 -6.30
N ASP A 351 -22.56 9.49 -7.31
CA ASP A 351 -22.11 9.81 -8.66
C ASP A 351 -20.81 10.64 -8.76
N THR A 352 -20.14 10.94 -7.65
CA THR A 352 -19.02 11.89 -7.58
C THR A 352 -17.70 11.20 -7.27
N ALA A 353 -17.59 10.53 -6.12
CA ALA A 353 -16.33 9.96 -5.67
C ALA A 353 -16.52 8.85 -4.63
N LEU A 354 -15.49 8.03 -4.49
CA LEU A 354 -15.34 7.01 -3.45
C LEU A 354 -14.06 7.31 -2.67
N VAL A 355 -14.20 7.48 -1.36
CA VAL A 355 -13.08 7.67 -0.44
C VAL A 355 -12.93 6.42 0.41
N LEU A 356 -11.73 5.83 0.46
CA LEU A 356 -11.44 4.69 1.32
C LEU A 356 -10.49 5.07 2.43
N TYR A 357 -10.89 4.84 3.67
CA TYR A 357 -10.04 4.96 4.85
C TYR A 357 -9.54 3.57 5.25
N VAL A 358 -8.23 3.38 5.18
CA VAL A 358 -7.56 2.14 5.55
C VAL A 358 -6.72 2.39 6.80
N TYR A 359 -7.15 1.77 7.90
CA TYR A 359 -6.44 1.85 9.17
C TYR A 359 -5.40 0.75 9.26
N LEU A 360 -4.19 1.08 9.71
CA LEU A 360 -3.17 0.06 9.93
C LEU A 360 -3.56 -0.88 11.09
N PRO A 361 -3.11 -2.14 11.05
CA PRO A 361 -3.28 -3.05 12.19
C PRO A 361 -2.68 -2.42 13.46
N GLY A 362 -3.49 -2.29 14.52
CA GLY A 362 -3.10 -1.67 15.78
C GLY A 362 -3.46 -0.20 15.95
N SER A 363 -3.94 0.50 14.91
CA SER A 363 -4.48 1.87 15.00
C SER A 363 -6.01 1.84 14.86
N TRP A 364 -6.74 1.67 15.98
CA TRP A 364 -8.21 1.58 15.93
C TRP A 364 -8.93 2.92 16.12
N ASN A 365 -8.22 3.99 16.51
CA ASN A 365 -8.80 5.27 16.90
C ASN A 365 -8.83 6.35 15.81
N GLY A 366 -8.64 6.02 14.53
CA GLY A 366 -8.81 7.01 13.44
C GLY A 366 -7.69 8.04 13.31
N GLU A 367 -7.05 8.40 14.42
CA GLU A 367 -6.09 9.50 14.52
C GLU A 367 -4.63 9.08 14.30
N GLU A 368 -4.32 7.78 14.42
CA GLU A 368 -2.91 7.39 14.54
C GLU A 368 -2.28 6.93 13.23
N SER A 369 -2.94 6.20 12.33
CA SER A 369 -2.33 5.79 11.05
C SER A 369 -3.37 5.45 10.01
N CYS A 370 -3.57 6.35 9.04
CA CYS A 370 -4.58 6.19 8.00
C CYS A 370 -3.96 6.31 6.60
N LEU A 371 -4.40 5.45 5.69
CA LEU A 371 -4.26 5.66 4.26
C LEU A 371 -5.63 6.03 3.70
N THR A 372 -5.71 7.18 3.05
CA THR A 372 -6.90 7.67 2.36
C THR A 372 -6.73 7.50 0.87
N TYR A 373 -7.63 6.74 0.23
CA TYR A 373 -7.68 6.56 -1.21
C TYR A 373 -8.81 7.42 -1.77
N TYR A 374 -8.52 8.22 -2.79
CA TYR A 374 -9.48 9.08 -3.47
C TYR A 374 -9.69 8.58 -4.89
N ILE A 375 -10.93 8.18 -5.19
CA ILE A 375 -11.31 7.57 -6.45
C ILE A 375 -12.45 8.40 -7.05
N ASN A 376 -12.19 9.03 -8.19
CA ASN A 376 -13.24 9.78 -8.89
C ASN A 376 -14.19 8.83 -9.60
N SER A 377 -15.50 9.10 -9.48
CA SER A 377 -16.52 8.41 -10.25
C SER A 377 -16.48 8.91 -11.70
N PHE A 378 -16.63 7.99 -12.65
CA PHE A 378 -16.84 8.38 -14.05
C PHE A 378 -18.23 8.93 -14.24
N THR A 379 -18.31 10.08 -14.92
CA THR A 379 -19.57 10.58 -15.47
C THR A 379 -20.01 9.72 -16.67
N THR A 380 -21.32 9.68 -16.90
CA THR A 380 -21.97 8.99 -18.03
C THR A 380 -21.76 9.73 -19.33
#